data_AF-A0A942NVE3-F1
#
_entry.id   AF-A0A942NVE3-F1
#
_cell.length_a   1.000
_cell.length_b   1.000
_cell.length_c   1.000
_cell.angle_alpha   90.00
_cell.angle_beta   90.00
_cell.angle_gamma   90.00
#
_symmetry.space_group_name_H-M   'P 1'
#
loop_
_entity.id
_entity.type
_entity.pdbx_description
1 polymer ?
#
loop_
_entity_poly.entity_id
_entity_poly.type
_entity_poly.pdbx_seq_one_letter_code
_entity_poly.pdbx_strand_id
1 'polypeptide(L)'
;MSVLHFVTSLQSSGFTFAAQGDSLVINPASQLSGDERDYIRQRKSEILAFIAEKSPQQFGGEYQQPIEVWTPAGNKLLVKARSPEHAADLRRWNPAPK
;
A
#
# COMPACT_ATOMS: atom_id res chain seq x y z
N MET A 1 3.99 10.01 -25.08
CA MET A 1 3.90 8.87 -24.14
C MET A 1 3.00 9.25 -22.96
N SER A 2 2.14 8.34 -22.50
CA SER A 2 1.29 8.55 -21.32
C SER A 2 2.04 8.23 -20.03
N VAL A 3 1.67 8.90 -18.93
CA VAL A 3 2.27 8.70 -17.59
C VAL A 3 2.18 7.24 -17.15
N LEU A 4 1.06 6.59 -17.44
CA LEU A 4 0.81 5.18 -17.12
C LEU A 4 1.84 4.25 -17.80
N HIS A 5 2.10 4.46 -19.09
CA HIS A 5 3.06 3.65 -19.84
C HIS A 5 4.48 3.87 -19.33
N PHE A 6 4.84 5.11 -18.98
CA PHE A 6 6.14 5.44 -18.42
C PHE A 6 6.39 4.75 -17.06
N VAL A 7 5.46 4.89 -16.12
CA VAL A 7 5.57 4.26 -14.79
C VAL A 7 5.62 2.74 -14.91
N THR A 8 4.77 2.14 -15.75
CA THR A 8 4.72 0.69 -15.95
C THR A 8 6.02 0.16 -16.58
N SER A 9 6.60 0.91 -17.51
CA SER A 9 7.90 0.58 -18.12
C SER A 9 9.01 0.60 -17.06
N LEU A 10 9.06 1.63 -16.22
CA LEU A 10 10.05 1.72 -15.15
C LEU A 10 9.87 0.64 -14.09
N GLN A 11 8.63 0.32 -13.72
CA GLN A 11 8.34 -0.82 -12.82
C GLN A 11 8.81 -2.15 -13.40
N SER A 12 8.61 -2.37 -14.70
CA SER A 12 9.10 -3.56 -15.41
C SER A 12 10.63 -3.63 -15.44
N SER A 13 11.29 -2.47 -15.45
CA SER A 13 12.75 -2.35 -15.35
C SER A 13 13.28 -2.50 -13.92
N GLY A 14 12.42 -2.75 -12.92
CA GLY A 14 12.81 -2.96 -11.52
C GLY A 14 12.80 -1.70 -10.65
N PHE A 15 12.25 -0.58 -11.15
CA PHE A 15 12.06 0.62 -10.33
C PHE A 15 10.80 0.52 -9.48
N THR A 16 10.89 1.04 -8.27
CA THR A 16 9.77 1.15 -7.34
C THR A 16 9.40 2.61 -7.16
N PHE A 17 8.09 2.89 -7.17
CA PHE A 17 7.52 4.20 -6.96
C PHE A 17 6.69 4.17 -5.70
N ALA A 18 6.91 5.13 -4.81
CA ALA A 18 6.12 5.31 -3.60
C ALA A 18 5.75 6.79 -3.44
N ALA A 19 4.50 7.05 -3.07
CA ALA A 19 4.08 8.37 -2.62
C ALA A 19 4.28 8.47 -1.10
N GLN A 20 5.01 9.48 -0.65
CA GLN A 20 5.18 9.82 0.76
C GLN A 20 4.61 11.22 0.97
N GLY A 21 3.29 11.29 1.16
CA GLY A 21 2.55 12.56 1.12
C GLY A 21 2.71 13.24 -0.25
N ASP A 22 3.24 14.48 -0.26
CA ASP A 22 3.51 15.26 -1.47
C ASP A 22 4.85 14.93 -2.16
N SER A 23 5.59 13.97 -1.61
CA SER A 23 6.89 13.55 -2.15
C SER A 23 6.78 12.26 -2.92
N LEU A 24 7.36 12.24 -4.11
CA LEU A 24 7.50 11.04 -4.93
C LEU A 24 8.87 10.42 -4.64
N VAL A 25 8.88 9.20 -4.10
CA VAL A 25 10.09 8.43 -3.83
C VAL A 25 10.25 7.39 -4.93
N ILE A 26 11.43 7.33 -5.53
CA ILE A 26 11.76 6.38 -6.60
C ILE A 26 13.02 5.64 -6.23
N ASN A 27 12.98 4.31 -6.26
CA ASN A 27 14.15 3.47 -5.97
C ASN A 27 14.36 2.42 -7.05
N PRO A 28 15.59 2.28 -7.58
CA PRO A 28 16.79 3.08 -7.30
C PRO A 28 16.84 4.40 -8.09
N ALA A 29 16.90 5.55 -7.42
CA ALA A 29 17.02 6.86 -8.08
C ALA A 29 18.33 7.06 -8.86
N SER A 30 19.39 6.31 -8.52
CA SER A 30 20.70 6.38 -9.17
C SER A 30 20.70 5.86 -10.61
N GLN A 31 19.72 5.03 -10.97
CA GLN A 31 19.60 4.47 -12.32
C GLN A 31 18.68 5.30 -13.23
N LEU A 32 18.05 6.36 -12.70
CA LEU A 32 17.26 7.28 -13.52
C LEU A 32 18.19 8.15 -14.36
N SER A 33 17.98 8.12 -15.68
CA SER A 33 18.57 9.05 -16.63
C SER A 33 18.09 10.48 -16.43
N GLY A 34 18.81 11.45 -17.00
CA GLY A 34 18.43 12.88 -16.93
C GLY A 34 17.04 13.13 -17.51
N ASP A 35 16.76 12.55 -18.68
CA ASP A 35 15.48 12.71 -19.39
C ASP A 35 14.30 12.12 -18.59
N GLU A 36 14.50 10.99 -17.91
CA GLU A 36 13.48 10.38 -17.05
C GLU A 36 13.19 11.28 -15.83
N ARG A 37 14.22 11.88 -15.23
CA ARG A 37 14.05 12.80 -14.09
C ARG A 37 13.28 14.05 -14.50
N ASP A 38 13.57 14.61 -15.67
CA ASP A 38 12.87 15.79 -16.16
C ASP A 38 11.42 15.46 -16.55
N TYR A 39 11.17 14.29 -17.12
CA TYR A 39 9.82 13.81 -17.37
C TYR A 39 9.02 13.63 -16.07
N ILE A 40 9.63 13.04 -15.04
CA ILE A 40 9.03 12.89 -13.71
C ILE A 40 8.74 14.26 -13.09
N ARG A 41 9.64 15.23 -13.21
CA ARG A 41 9.43 16.59 -12.70
C ARG A 41 8.27 17.29 -13.39
N GLN A 42 8.20 17.20 -14.72
CA GLN A 42 7.15 17.84 -15.51
C GLN A 42 5.77 17.23 -15.24
N ARG A 43 5.71 15.94 -14.92
CA ARG A 43 4.47 15.17 -14.72
C ARG A 43 4.26 14.71 -13.28
N LYS A 44 4.96 15.30 -12.30
CA LYS A 44 4.97 14.86 -10.90
C LYS A 44 3.56 14.72 -10.33
N SER A 45 2.70 15.73 -10.54
CA SER A 45 1.34 15.75 -10.01
C SER A 45 0.46 14.63 -10.58
N GLU A 46 0.61 14.32 -11.86
CA GLU A 46 -0.10 13.20 -12.50
C GLU A 46 0.43 11.86 -12.04
N ILE A 47 1.75 11.72 -11.84
CA ILE A 47 2.36 10.51 -11.29
C ILE A 47 1.90 10.27 -9.85
N LEU A 48 1.85 11.31 -9.03
CA LEU A 48 1.33 11.23 -7.66
C LEU A 48 -0.16 10.85 -7.65
N ALA A 49 -0.97 11.47 -8.50
CA ALA A 49 -2.39 11.11 -8.63
C ALA A 49 -2.57 9.66 -9.09
N PHE A 50 -1.76 9.22 -10.07
CA PHE A 50 -1.76 7.85 -10.56
C PHE A 50 -1.33 6.85 -9.49
N ILE A 51 -0.28 7.15 -8.71
CA ILE A 51 0.17 6.30 -7.61
C ILE A 51 -0.87 6.29 -6.49
N ALA A 52 -1.53 7.42 -6.20
CA ALA A 52 -2.61 7.48 -5.22
C ALA A 52 -3.83 6.65 -5.67
N GLU A 53 -4.17 6.67 -6.97
CA GLU A 53 -5.25 5.89 -7.56
C GLU A 53 -4.92 4.38 -7.63
N LYS A 54 -3.66 4.04 -7.96
CA LYS A 54 -3.16 2.66 -8.10
C LYS A 54 -2.65 2.04 -6.81
N SER A 55 -2.42 2.81 -5.76
CA SER A 55 -2.08 2.29 -4.44
C SER A 55 -3.37 1.98 -3.68
N PRO A 56 -3.81 0.71 -3.57
CA PRO A 56 -4.97 0.37 -2.73
C PRO A 56 -4.72 0.55 -1.23
N GLN A 57 -3.64 1.20 -0.78
CA GLN A 57 -3.27 1.30 0.62
C GLN A 57 -2.58 2.62 0.97
N GLN A 58 -3.36 3.67 1.13
CA GLN A 58 -3.24 4.53 2.32
C GLN A 58 -4.65 4.92 2.77
N PHE A 59 -5.40 3.94 3.30
CA PHE A 59 -6.33 4.25 4.37
C PHE A 59 -5.49 4.73 5.56
N GLY A 60 -5.19 6.03 5.56
CA GLY A 60 -4.67 6.78 6.69
C GLY A 60 -5.71 6.88 7.79
N GLY A 61 -6.05 5.72 8.36
CA GLY A 61 -6.84 5.58 9.56
C GLY A 61 -6.43 4.25 10.15
N GLU A 62 -5.72 4.29 11.26
CA GLU A 62 -5.37 3.11 12.05
C GLU A 62 -6.65 2.39 12.49
N TYR A 63 -7.27 1.60 11.62
CA TYR A 63 -8.26 0.60 12.01
C TYR A 63 -7.53 -0.59 12.62
N GLN A 64 -6.73 -0.33 13.65
CA GLN A 64 -6.19 -1.34 14.53
C GLN A 64 -7.25 -1.69 15.57
N GLN A 65 -8.38 -2.27 15.13
CA GLN A 65 -9.31 -2.83 16.10
C GLN A 65 -8.71 -4.13 16.63
N PRO A 66 -8.36 -4.22 17.92
CA PRO A 66 -7.97 -5.49 18.50
C PRO A 66 -9.21 -6.41 18.53
N ILE A 67 -9.11 -7.56 17.87
CA ILE A 67 -10.12 -8.61 17.88
C ILE A 67 -9.62 -9.73 18.78
N GLU A 68 -10.43 -10.08 19.76
CA GLU A 68 -10.21 -11.26 20.59
C GLU A 68 -10.46 -12.51 19.75
N VAL A 69 -9.43 -13.33 19.60
CA VAL A 69 -9.48 -14.62 18.91
C VAL A 69 -8.97 -15.70 19.85
N TRP A 70 -9.47 -16.93 19.71
CA TRP A 70 -9.13 -18.05 20.58
C TRP A 70 -8.20 -19.03 19.87
N THR A 71 -7.13 -19.44 20.52
CA THR A 71 -6.29 -20.52 20.00
C THR A 71 -7.01 -21.87 20.15
N PRO A 72 -6.61 -22.89 19.36
CA PRO A 72 -7.11 -24.26 19.55
C PRO A 72 -6.87 -24.82 20.97
N ALA A 73 -5.92 -24.25 21.71
CA ALA A 73 -5.63 -24.57 23.10
C ALA A 73 -6.48 -23.77 24.12
N GLY A 74 -7.44 -22.96 23.66
CA GLY A 74 -8.33 -22.16 24.51
C GLY A 74 -7.72 -20.85 25.04
N ASN A 75 -6.50 -20.49 24.63
CA ASN A 75 -5.89 -19.22 25.03
C ASN A 75 -6.42 -18.06 24.20
N LYS A 76 -6.69 -16.93 24.85
CA LYS A 76 -7.07 -15.67 24.20
C LYS A 76 -5.86 -15.02 23.55
N LEU A 77 -6.01 -14.60 22.30
CA LEU A 77 -5.06 -13.77 21.57
C LEU A 77 -5.76 -12.52 21.05
N LEU A 78 -5.06 -11.39 21.07
CA LEU A 78 -5.53 -10.16 20.47
C LEU A 78 -4.88 -10.00 19.09
N VAL A 79 -5.68 -10.11 18.04
CA VAL A 79 -5.23 -9.91 16.66
C VAL A 79 -5.69 -8.54 16.19
N LYS A 80 -4.76 -7.73 15.70
CA LYS A 80 -5.06 -6.44 15.09
C LYS A 80 -5.67 -6.67 13.72
N ALA A 81 -6.96 -6.36 13.57
CA ALA A 81 -7.59 -6.32 12.26
C ALA A 81 -6.93 -5.22 11.41
N ARG A 82 -6.94 -5.42 10.10
CA ARG A 82 -6.39 -4.47 9.12
C ARG A 82 -7.49 -3.77 8.32
N SER A 83 -8.72 -4.26 8.42
CA SER A 83 -9.91 -3.72 7.80
C SER A 83 -11.17 -4.18 8.57
N PRO A 84 -12.32 -3.51 8.40
CA PRO A 84 -13.59 -3.95 8.97
C PRO A 84 -14.02 -5.35 8.49
N GLU A 85 -13.75 -5.67 7.24
CA GLU A 85 -14.03 -6.99 6.65
C GLU A 85 -13.18 -8.07 7.32
N HIS A 86 -11.88 -7.80 7.49
CA HIS A 86 -10.97 -8.72 8.18
C HIS A 86 -11.39 -8.92 9.65
N ALA A 87 -11.89 -7.88 10.32
CA ALA A 87 -12.44 -8.01 11.68
C ALA A 87 -13.69 -8.91 11.71
N ALA A 88 -14.57 -8.81 10.71
CA ALA A 88 -15.75 -9.65 10.59
C ALA A 88 -15.37 -11.12 10.33
N ASP A 89 -14.38 -11.37 9.46
CA ASP A 89 -13.88 -12.72 9.19
C ASP A 89 -13.23 -13.35 10.42
N LEU A 90 -12.41 -12.60 11.16
CA LEU A 90 -11.79 -13.07 12.40
C LEU A 90 -12.84 -13.48 13.45
N ARG A 91 -13.92 -12.71 13.60
CA ARG A 91 -15.03 -13.05 14.51
C ARG A 91 -15.84 -14.25 14.03
N ARG A 92 -16.01 -14.39 12.71
CA ARG A 92 -16.79 -15.47 12.11
C ARG A 92 -16.09 -16.81 12.22
N TRP A 93 -14.77 -16.85 12.01
CA TRP A 93 -14.00 -18.08 12.02
C TRP A 93 -13.53 -18.51 13.40
N ASN A 94 -13.51 -17.58 14.36
CA ASN A 94 -13.04 -17.85 15.71
C ASN A 94 -14.08 -17.48 16.77
N PRO A 95 -15.24 -18.17 16.80
CA PRO A 95 -16.20 -18.00 17.88
C PRO A 95 -15.57 -18.44 19.21
N ALA A 96 -16.01 -17.81 20.32
CA ALA A 96 -15.55 -18.21 21.64
C ALA A 96 -15.83 -19.71 21.90
N PRO A 97 -14.84 -20.46 22.42
CA PRO A 97 -15.09 -21.82 22.87
C PRO A 97 -16.18 -21.77 23.96
N LYS A 98 -17.19 -22.63 23.84
CA LYS A 98 -18.26 -22.81 24.83
C LYS A 98 -17.76 -23.52 26.08
#